data_AF-A0AAW6ZQT7-F1
#
_entry.id   AF-A0AAW6ZQT7-F1
#
_cell.length_a   1.000
_cell.length_b   1.000
_cell.length_c   1.000
_cell.angle_alpha   90.00
_cell.angle_beta   90.00
_cell.angle_gamma   90.00
#
_symmetry.space_group_name_H-M   'P 1'
#
loop_
_entity.id
_entity.type
_entity.pdbx_description
1 polymer ?
#
loop_
_entity_poly.entity_id
_entity_poly.type
_entity_poly.pdbx_seq_one_letter_code
_entity_poly.pdbx_strand_id
1 'polypeptide(L)' 'MNLITLHQVKNLTGLSKTSIYKLMKNGCFPLKIKIGRRSSRWVESEVIEWSRTERLLSNFPEITNTQKRINYVFNDGDK' A
#
# COMPACT_ATOMS: atom_id res chain seq x y z
N MET A 1 -13.91 13.16 -1.30
CA MET A 1 -12.56 12.69 -1.67
C MET A 1 -11.56 13.38 -0.76
N ASN A 2 -11.13 12.72 0.33
CA ASN A 2 -10.17 13.28 1.29
C ASN A 2 -8.74 12.86 0.94
N LEU A 3 -7.82 13.82 1.01
CA LEU A 3 -6.42 13.63 0.62
C LEU A 3 -5.47 13.86 1.80
N ILE A 4 -4.77 12.82 2.20
CA ILE A 4 -3.89 12.82 3.37
C ILE A 4 -2.42 12.97 2.99
N THR A 5 -1.66 13.59 3.89
CA THR A 5 -0.21 13.79 3.78
C THR A 5 0.56 12.52 4.16
N LEU A 6 1.84 12.45 3.79
CA LEU A 6 2.72 11.35 4.23
C LEU A 6 2.76 11.21 5.77
N HIS A 7 2.70 12.32 6.50
CA HIS A 7 2.67 12.29 7.97
C HIS A 7 1.42 11.57 8.49
N GLN A 8 0.25 11.88 7.93
CA GLN A 8 -1.00 11.19 8.27
C GLN A 8 -0.97 9.72 7.86
N VAL A 9 -0.44 9.39 6.68
CA VAL A 9 -0.27 7.99 6.24
C VAL A 9 0.59 7.20 7.23
N LYS A 10 1.70 7.76 7.69
CA LYS A 10 2.55 7.12 8.73
C LYS A 10 1.76 6.89 10.02
N ASN A 11 0.97 7.86 10.46
CA ASN A 11 0.19 7.74 11.69
C ASN A 11 -0.92 6.68 11.57
N LEU A 12 -1.56 6.57 10.41
CA LEU A 12 -2.63 5.60 10.15
C LEU A 12 -2.11 4.16 10.00
N THR A 13 -0.92 4.00 9.42
CA THR A 13 -0.37 2.68 9.06
C THR A 13 0.70 2.18 10.03
N GLY A 14 1.25 3.05 10.89
CA GLY A 14 2.43 2.75 11.71
C GLY A 14 3.72 2.55 10.92
N LEU A 15 3.68 2.68 9.59
CA LEU A 15 4.82 2.43 8.73
C LEU A 15 5.79 3.60 8.67
N SER A 16 7.07 3.28 8.50
CA SER A 16 8.08 4.26 8.16
C SER A 16 7.91 4.76 6.71
N LYS A 17 8.42 5.97 6.42
CA LYS A 17 8.44 6.54 5.06
C LYS A 17 9.10 5.59 4.05
N THR A 18 10.20 4.95 4.43
CA THR A 18 10.94 4.03 3.56
C THR A 18 10.13 2.76 3.30
N SER A 19 9.46 2.21 4.31
CA SER A 19 8.55 1.06 4.15
C SER A 19 7.41 1.38 3.18
N ILE A 20 6.76 2.54 3.35
CA ILE A 20 5.69 2.99 2.45
C ILE A 20 6.17 3.01 0.99
N TYR A 21 7.32 3.65 0.71
CA TYR A 21 7.82 3.69 -0.66
C TYR A 21 8.28 2.34 -1.21
N LYS A 22 8.80 1.44 -0.36
CA LYS A 22 9.12 0.06 -0.76
C LYS A 22 7.86 -0.70 -1.17
N LEU A 23 6.80 -0.62 -0.36
CA LEU A 23 5.53 -1.26 -0.68
C LEU A 23 4.89 -0.68 -1.94
N MET A 24 4.95 0.66 -2.12
CA MET A 24 4.52 1.30 -3.35
C MET A 24 5.29 0.79 -4.58
N LYS A 25 6.61 0.62 -4.47
CA LYS A 25 7.45 0.06 -5.55
C LYS A 25 7.05 -1.38 -5.89
N ASN A 26 6.65 -2.15 -4.89
CA ASN A 26 6.23 -3.54 -5.05
C ASN A 26 4.76 -3.69 -5.47
N GLY A 27 4.03 -2.58 -5.65
CA GLY A 27 2.59 -2.63 -5.96
C GLY A 27 1.71 -3.06 -4.79
N CYS A 28 2.26 -3.13 -3.57
CA CYS A 28 1.56 -3.58 -2.37
C CYS A 28 1.04 -2.42 -1.51
N PHE A 29 0.98 -1.19 -2.02
CA PHE A 29 0.48 -0.03 -1.27
C PHE A 29 -0.15 1.00 -2.22
N PRO A 30 -1.21 1.73 -1.80
CA PRO A 30 -1.85 2.76 -2.61
C PRO A 30 -0.87 3.79 -3.21
N LEU A 31 -1.06 4.12 -4.48
CA LEU A 31 -0.22 5.08 -5.17
C LEU A 31 -0.53 6.52 -4.71
N LYS A 32 0.50 7.37 -4.74
CA LYS A 32 0.35 8.79 -4.39
C LYS A 32 -0.16 9.59 -5.59
N ILE A 33 -1.10 10.49 -5.33
CA ILE A 33 -1.58 11.50 -6.27
C ILE A 33 -0.67 12.74 -6.19
N LYS A 34 -0.22 13.23 -7.34
CA LYS A 34 0.51 14.51 -7.43
C LYS A 34 -0.51 15.65 -7.54
N ILE A 35 -0.59 16.51 -6.53
CA ILE A 35 -1.43 17.73 -6.56
C ILE A 35 -0.63 18.96 -7.00
N GLY A 36 0.69 18.83 -7.09
CA GLY A 36 1.56 19.86 -7.67
C GLY A 36 3.01 19.39 -7.74
N ARG A 37 3.92 20.30 -8.09
CA ARG A 37 5.35 19.97 -8.27
C ARG A 37 6.02 19.40 -7.00
N ARG A 38 5.59 19.84 -5.82
CA ARG A 38 6.18 19.45 -4.52
C ARG A 38 5.24 18.70 -3.60
N SER A 39 3.99 18.49 -3.99
CA SER A 39 2.96 17.91 -3.12
C SER A 39 2.49 16.57 -3.64
N SER A 40 2.61 15.55 -2.80
CA SER A 40 2.03 14.23 -3.01
C SER A 40 1.07 13.93 -1.87
N ARG A 41 -0.12 13.44 -2.19
CA ARG A 41 -1.12 12.99 -1.21
C ARG A 41 -1.61 11.59 -1.57
N TRP A 42 -2.29 10.96 -0.64
CA TRP A 42 -2.98 9.68 -0.83
C TRP A 42 -4.47 9.87 -0.60
N VAL A 43 -5.27 9.04 -1.26
CA VAL A 43 -6.70 8.95 -0.95
C VAL A 43 -6.82 8.27 0.41
N GLU A 44 -7.51 8.94 1.35
CA GLU A 44 -7.64 8.46 2.72
C GLU A 44 -8.29 7.06 2.79
N SER A 45 -9.35 6.84 2.04
CA SER A 45 -10.08 5.57 2.02
C SER A 45 -9.22 4.40 1.55
N GLU A 46 -8.39 4.59 0.51
CA GLU A 46 -7.50 3.55 -0.01
C GLU A 46 -6.46 3.13 1.04
N VAL A 47 -5.92 4.08 1.79
CA VAL A 47 -4.93 3.80 2.85
C VAL A 47 -5.57 3.09 4.04
N ILE A 48 -6.78 3.47 4.43
CA ILE A 48 -7.54 2.81 5.51
C ILE A 48 -7.88 1.37 5.10
N GLU A 49 -8.36 1.17 3.88
CA GLU A 49 -8.73 -0.15 3.36
C GLU A 49 -7.54 -1.08 3.20
N TRP A 50 -6.41 -0.55 2.73
CA TRP A 50 -5.15 -1.26 2.71
C TRP A 50 -4.73 -1.69 4.13
N SER A 51 -4.77 -0.79 5.12
CA SER A 51 -4.38 -1.09 6.51
C SER A 51 -5.26 -2.19 7.13
N ARG A 52 -6.56 -2.15 6.85
CA ARG A 52 -7.51 -3.20 7.27
C ARG A 52 -7.15 -4.54 6.63
N THR A 53 -6.89 -4.56 5.32
CA THR A 53 -6.54 -5.78 4.57
C THR A 53 -5.24 -6.38 5.09
N GLU A 54 -4.18 -5.58 5.27
CA GLU A 54 -2.90 -6.07 5.80
C GLU A 54 -3.03 -6.65 7.21
N ARG A 55 -3.84 -6.03 8.07
CA ARG A 55 -4.13 -6.56 9.40
C ARG A 55 -4.81 -7.93 9.32
N LEU A 56 -5.78 -8.09 8.42
CA LEU A 56 -6.45 -9.38 8.22
C LEU A 56 -5.48 -10.44 7.70
N LEU A 57 -4.68 -10.10 6.69
CA LEU A 57 -3.67 -10.99 6.12
C LEU A 57 -2.61 -11.41 7.15
N SER A 58 -2.23 -10.50 8.05
CA SER A 58 -1.30 -10.79 9.15
C SER A 58 -1.88 -11.75 10.19
N ASN A 59 -3.19 -11.73 10.38
CA ASN A 59 -3.90 -12.60 11.34
C ASN A 59 -4.26 -13.98 10.74
N PHE A 60 -4.26 -14.13 9.41
CA PHE A 60 -4.64 -15.36 8.70
C PHE A 60 -3.57 -15.74 7.66
N PRO A 61 -2.44 -16.32 8.10
CA PRO A 61 -1.28 -16.58 7.26
C PRO A 61 -1.56 -17.59 6.13
N GLU A 62 -2.48 -18.54 6.31
CA GLU A 62 -2.87 -19.50 5.27
C GLU A 62 -3.41 -18.85 3.98
N ILE A 63 -4.02 -17.67 4.04
CA ILE A 63 -4.58 -16.96 2.88
C ILE A 63 -3.49 -16.24 2.09
N THR A 64 -2.44 -15.77 2.77
CA THR A 64 -1.35 -14.99 2.16
C THR A 64 -0.52 -15.80 1.16
N ASN A 65 -0.31 -17.10 1.40
CA ASN A 65 0.45 -17.96 0.50
C ASN A 65 -0.25 -18.15 -0.85
N THR A 66 -1.59 -18.18 -0.86
CA THR A 66 -2.38 -18.30 -2.09
C THR A 66 -2.33 -17.00 -2.90
N GLN A 67 -2.50 -15.84 -2.25
CA GLN A 67 -2.44 -14.54 -2.94
C GLN A 67 -1.03 -14.21 -3.44
N LYS A 68 0.01 -14.59 -2.71
CA LYS A 68 1.41 -14.44 -3.12
C LYS A 68 1.76 -15.35 -4.30
N ARG A 69 1.20 -16.56 -4.35
CA ARG A 69 1.33 -17.48 -5.50
C ARG A 69 0.61 -16.94 -6.74
N ILE A 70 -0.59 -16.39 -6.58
CA ILE A 70 -1.34 -15.70 -7.65
C ILE A 70 -0.52 -14.51 -8.16
N ASN A 71 -0.10 -13.59 -7.29
CA ASN A 71 0.69 -12.42 -7.70
C ASN A 71 2.07 -12.77 -8.29
N TYR A 72 2.68 -13.89 -7.88
CA TYR A 72 3.93 -14.39 -8.49
C TYR A 72 3.67 -14.94 -9.90
N VAL A 73 2.62 -15.75 -10.08
CA VAL A 73 2.24 -16.34 -11.38
C VAL A 73 1.85 -15.27 -12.42
N PHE A 74 1.32 -14.12 -12.01
CA PHE A 74 0.89 -13.05 -12.93
C PHE A 74 1.95 -11.96 -13.22
N ASN A 75 3.09 -11.91 -12.51
CA ASN A 75 4.12 -10.88 -12.72
C ASN A 75 5.38 -11.34 -13.48
N ASP A 76 5.50 -12.63 -13.83
CA ASP A 76 6.58 -13.15 -14.69
C ASP A 76 6.23 -13.02 -16.19
N GLY A 77 5.90 -11.79 -16.62
CA GLY A 77 5.46 -11.52 -18.00
C GLY A 77 5.92 -10.21 -18.63
N ASP A 78 6.71 -9.37 -17.95
CA ASP A 78 7.23 -8.14 -18.52
C ASP A 78 8.61 -7.74 -17.92
N LYS A 79 9.59 -8.64 -17.99
CA LYS A 79 10.97 -8.37 -18.46
C LYS A 79 11.88 -9.59 -18.37
#